data_AF-A0A3Q3FSV8-F1
#
_entry.id   AF-A0A3Q3FSV8-F1
#
_cell.length_a   1.000
_cell.length_b   1.000
_cell.length_c   1.000
_cell.angle_alpha   90.00
_cell.angle_beta   90.00
_cell.angle_gamma   90.00
#
_symmetry.space_group_name_H-M   'P 1'
#
loop_
_entity.id
_entity.type
_entity.pdbx_description
1 polymer ?
#
loop_
_entity_poly.entity_id
_entity_poly.type
_entity_poly.pdbx_seq_one_letter_code
_entity_poly.pdbx_strand_id
1 'polypeptide(L)'
;MHSSLLVPADSNQRLKKLINAAPCMLFMKGSAQDPRCGFSRQIVALLKTHGIQFSSFDILSDEEVRQGLKAYSNWPTYPQLYANGELVGGLDIVKELAESGELENTCPKAVTLEHRLKTVINKSSVMLFMKGNKEGARCGFSRQTLELLNDTGNAWWCSKKGRARVTDEIRATIIDHVINHGL
;
A
#
# COMPACT_ATOMS: atom_id res chain seq x y z
N MET A 1 -22.51 -27.13 -29.81
CA MET A 1 -22.41 -25.70 -30.18
C MET A 1 -21.98 -24.92 -28.94
N HIS A 2 -20.67 -24.81 -28.70
CA HIS A 2 -20.16 -23.96 -27.62
C HIS A 2 -20.08 -22.53 -28.14
N SER A 3 -21.05 -21.72 -27.75
CA SER A 3 -21.11 -20.29 -28.05
C SER A 3 -20.02 -19.58 -27.24
N SER A 4 -18.86 -19.37 -27.86
CA SER A 4 -17.85 -18.41 -27.39
C SER A 4 -18.47 -17.02 -27.42
N LEU A 5 -19.01 -16.59 -26.28
CA LEU A 5 -19.46 -15.22 -26.06
C LEU A 5 -18.24 -14.31 -26.15
N LEU A 6 -18.07 -13.65 -27.29
CA LEU A 6 -17.20 -12.51 -27.45
C LEU A 6 -17.73 -11.41 -26.53
N VAL A 7 -17.11 -11.27 -25.36
CA VAL A 7 -17.36 -10.14 -24.47
C VAL A 7 -17.04 -8.85 -25.26
N PRO A 8 -17.98 -7.90 -25.39
CA PRO A 8 -17.73 -6.68 -26.13
C PRO A 8 -16.48 -5.97 -25.58
N ALA A 9 -15.66 -5.41 -26.46
CA ALA A 9 -14.37 -4.80 -26.10
C ALA A 9 -14.50 -3.73 -24.98
N ASP A 10 -15.65 -3.07 -24.89
CA ASP A 10 -15.98 -2.09 -23.86
C ASP A 10 -16.12 -2.71 -22.44
N SER A 11 -16.80 -3.86 -22.33
CA SER A 11 -16.97 -4.58 -21.07
C SER A 11 -15.64 -5.08 -20.50
N ASN A 12 -14.70 -5.51 -21.36
CA ASN A 12 -13.35 -5.90 -20.91
C ASN A 12 -12.56 -4.72 -20.33
N GLN A 13 -12.72 -3.52 -20.89
CA GLN A 13 -12.07 -2.33 -20.36
C GLN A 13 -12.64 -1.95 -18.98
N ARG A 14 -13.96 -2.09 -18.80
CA ARG A 14 -14.63 -1.89 -17.50
C ARG A 14 -14.12 -2.87 -16.44
N LEU A 15 -14.05 -4.17 -16.77
CA LEU A 15 -13.52 -5.19 -15.86
C LEU A 15 -12.06 -4.91 -15.49
N LYS A 16 -11.22 -4.58 -16.48
CA LYS A 16 -9.82 -4.23 -16.25
C LYS A 16 -9.69 -3.02 -15.30
N LYS A 17 -10.52 -1.99 -15.47
CA LYS A 17 -10.56 -0.84 -14.55
C LYS A 17 -10.95 -1.25 -13.13
N LEU A 18 -11.97 -2.11 -12.97
CA LEU A 18 -12.40 -2.59 -11.65
C LEU A 18 -11.32 -3.43 -10.96
N ILE A 19 -10.69 -4.36 -11.67
CA ILE A 19 -9.62 -5.20 -11.14
C ILE A 19 -8.44 -4.35 -10.66
N ASN A 20 -8.14 -3.26 -11.38
CA ASN A 20 -7.03 -2.35 -11.06
C ASN A 20 -7.45 -1.16 -10.17
N ALA A 21 -8.68 -1.14 -9.64
CA ALA A 21 -9.16 -0.03 -8.81
C ALA A 21 -8.40 0.09 -7.47
N ALA A 22 -7.80 -1.02 -7.01
CA ALA A 22 -6.89 -1.04 -5.88
C ALA A 22 -5.77 -2.06 -6.12
N PRO A 23 -4.61 -1.93 -5.43
CA PRO A 23 -3.51 -2.89 -5.51
C PRO A 23 -3.93 -4.32 -5.12
N CYS A 24 -4.93 -4.46 -4.25
CA CYS A 24 -5.54 -5.75 -3.93
C CYS A 24 -7.07 -5.59 -3.99
N MET A 25 -7.71 -6.34 -4.89
CA MET A 25 -9.14 -6.28 -5.15
C MET A 25 -9.79 -7.63 -4.89
N LEU A 26 -10.81 -7.65 -4.03
CA LEU A 26 -11.60 -8.83 -3.68
C LEU A 26 -13.01 -8.73 -4.27
N PHE A 27 -13.34 -9.61 -5.21
CA PHE A 27 -14.70 -9.76 -5.71
C PHE A 27 -15.42 -10.83 -4.90
N MET A 28 -16.51 -10.46 -4.21
CA MET A 28 -17.17 -11.31 -3.22
C MET A 28 -18.68 -11.08 -3.19
N LYS A 29 -19.41 -11.95 -2.48
CA LYS A 29 -20.85 -11.77 -2.22
C LYS A 29 -21.03 -10.91 -0.98
N GLY A 30 -21.62 -9.73 -1.14
CA GLY A 30 -21.69 -8.69 -0.10
C GLY A 30 -20.42 -7.85 -0.04
N SER A 31 -20.14 -7.27 1.12
CA SER A 31 -18.98 -6.39 1.34
C SER A 31 -18.05 -6.94 2.42
N ALA A 32 -16.85 -6.36 2.55
CA ALA A 32 -15.92 -6.71 3.64
C ALA A 32 -16.46 -6.45 5.06
N GLN A 33 -17.48 -5.58 5.19
CA GLN A 33 -18.18 -5.30 6.46
C GLN A 33 -19.43 -6.16 6.64
N ASP A 34 -20.12 -6.48 5.54
CA ASP A 34 -21.32 -7.32 5.52
C ASP A 34 -21.20 -8.45 4.49
N PRO A 35 -20.46 -9.53 4.80
CA PRO A 35 -20.27 -10.66 3.90
C PRO A 35 -21.51 -11.58 3.87
N ARG A 36 -22.05 -11.80 2.67
CA ARG A 36 -23.33 -12.52 2.44
C ARG A 36 -23.17 -13.99 2.08
N CYS A 37 -21.98 -14.55 2.24
CA CYS A 37 -21.70 -15.96 1.97
C CYS A 37 -20.58 -16.46 2.89
N GLY A 38 -20.63 -17.74 3.32
CA GLY A 38 -19.62 -18.35 4.19
C GLY A 38 -18.20 -18.25 3.63
N PHE A 39 -18.00 -18.50 2.32
CA PHE A 39 -16.69 -18.37 1.67
C PHE A 39 -16.19 -16.93 1.64
N SER A 40 -17.10 -15.98 1.37
CA SER A 40 -16.80 -14.54 1.39
C SER A 40 -16.42 -14.06 2.80
N ARG A 41 -17.04 -14.62 3.85
CA ARG A 41 -16.68 -14.33 5.24
C ARG A 41 -15.30 -14.90 5.61
N GLN A 42 -15.01 -16.12 5.19
CA GLN A 42 -13.72 -16.78 5.45
C GLN A 42 -12.55 -16.03 4.81
N ILE A 43 -12.64 -15.66 3.52
CA ILE A 43 -11.53 -14.96 2.86
C ILE A 43 -11.28 -13.57 3.47
N VAL A 44 -12.34 -12.85 3.85
CA VAL A 44 -12.21 -11.55 4.53
C VAL A 44 -11.52 -11.70 5.87
N ALA A 45 -11.88 -12.71 6.65
CA ALA A 45 -11.23 -12.99 7.93
C ALA A 45 -9.75 -13.34 7.74
N LEU A 46 -9.44 -14.22 6.78
CA LEU A 46 -8.08 -14.63 6.45
C LEU A 46 -7.19 -13.43 6.07
N LEU A 47 -7.63 -12.60 5.12
CA LEU A 47 -6.88 -11.42 4.69
C LEU A 47 -6.66 -10.42 5.84
N LYS A 48 -7.66 -10.23 6.71
CA LYS A 48 -7.54 -9.36 7.90
C LYS A 48 -6.52 -9.92 8.91
N THR A 49 -6.54 -11.22 9.18
CA THR A 49 -5.59 -11.87 10.10
C THR A 49 -4.14 -11.71 9.62
N HIS A 50 -3.90 -11.77 8.31
CA HIS A 50 -2.57 -11.56 7.71
C HIS A 50 -2.23 -10.07 7.45
N GLY A 51 -3.08 -9.12 7.88
CA GLY A 51 -2.82 -7.69 7.72
C GLY A 51 -2.78 -7.22 6.26
N ILE A 52 -3.40 -7.98 5.34
CA ILE A 52 -3.49 -7.64 3.93
C ILE A 52 -4.53 -6.54 3.75
N GLN A 53 -4.13 -5.44 3.08
CA GLN A 53 -5.07 -4.37 2.74
C GLN A 53 -5.70 -4.66 1.40
N PHE A 54 -7.02 -4.63 1.34
CA PHE A 54 -7.76 -4.87 0.11
C PHE A 54 -9.00 -3.99 0.03
N SER A 55 -9.44 -3.72 -1.20
CA SER A 55 -10.77 -3.20 -1.48
C SER A 55 -11.68 -4.34 -1.94
N SER A 56 -12.99 -4.21 -1.75
CA SER A 56 -13.96 -5.25 -2.12
C SER A 56 -15.03 -4.73 -3.08
N PHE A 57 -15.47 -5.57 -4.00
CA PHE A 57 -16.62 -5.33 -4.88
C PHE A 57 -17.71 -6.38 -4.65
N ASP A 58 -18.96 -5.94 -4.45
CA ASP A 58 -20.11 -6.83 -4.29
C ASP A 58 -20.66 -7.28 -5.65
N ILE A 59 -20.36 -8.52 -6.03
CA ILE A 59 -20.80 -9.12 -7.29
C ILE A 59 -22.31 -9.38 -7.36
N LEU A 60 -23.04 -9.27 -6.23
CA LEU A 60 -24.50 -9.37 -6.25
C LEU A 60 -25.16 -8.07 -6.71
N SER A 61 -24.43 -6.95 -6.69
CA SER A 61 -24.95 -5.66 -7.12
C SER A 61 -24.89 -5.44 -8.63
N ASP A 62 -24.11 -6.25 -9.35
CA ASP A 62 -23.88 -6.10 -10.79
C ASP A 62 -23.66 -7.47 -11.46
N GLU A 63 -24.69 -7.94 -12.17
CA GLU A 63 -24.67 -9.24 -12.84
C GLU A 63 -23.75 -9.25 -14.08
N GLU A 64 -23.55 -8.11 -14.74
CA GLU A 64 -22.62 -8.00 -15.89
C GLU A 64 -21.19 -8.21 -15.42
N VAL A 65 -20.78 -7.54 -14.33
CA VAL A 65 -19.46 -7.74 -13.72
C VAL A 65 -19.33 -9.18 -13.23
N ARG A 66 -20.37 -9.73 -12.60
CA ARG A 66 -20.36 -11.09 -12.07
C ARG A 66 -20.09 -12.14 -13.14
N GLN A 67 -20.78 -12.09 -14.27
CA GLN A 67 -20.62 -13.05 -15.36
C GLN A 67 -19.38 -12.73 -16.20
N GLY A 68 -19.14 -11.45 -16.49
CA GLY A 68 -18.00 -10.98 -17.26
C GLY A 68 -16.67 -11.37 -16.61
N LEU A 69 -16.52 -11.21 -15.30
CA LEU A 69 -15.28 -11.51 -14.61
C LEU A 69 -14.97 -13.03 -14.57
N LYS A 70 -15.99 -13.90 -14.52
CA LYS A 70 -15.79 -15.34 -14.65
C LYS A 70 -15.19 -15.72 -16.00
N ALA A 71 -15.71 -15.11 -17.07
CA ALA A 71 -15.22 -15.32 -18.42
C ALA A 71 -13.83 -14.70 -18.63
N TYR A 72 -13.63 -13.46 -18.15
CA TYR A 72 -12.37 -12.71 -18.28
C TYR A 72 -11.20 -13.46 -17.64
N SER A 73 -11.40 -14.00 -16.43
CA SER A 73 -10.34 -14.66 -15.68
C SER A 73 -10.33 -16.18 -15.83
N ASN A 74 -11.23 -16.71 -16.66
CA ASN A 74 -11.46 -18.15 -16.79
C ASN A 74 -11.62 -18.85 -15.43
N TRP A 75 -12.33 -18.22 -14.49
CA TRP A 75 -12.48 -18.67 -13.11
C TRP A 75 -13.96 -18.77 -12.71
N PRO A 76 -14.47 -19.97 -12.37
CA PRO A 76 -15.93 -20.17 -12.29
C PRO A 76 -16.58 -19.73 -10.97
N THR A 77 -15.79 -19.52 -9.90
CA THR A 77 -16.29 -19.35 -8.53
C THR A 77 -16.00 -17.98 -7.93
N TYR A 78 -16.67 -17.67 -6.83
CA TYR A 78 -16.39 -16.52 -5.96
C TYR A 78 -16.26 -17.00 -4.51
N PRO A 79 -15.45 -16.35 -3.68
CA PRO A 79 -14.71 -15.10 -3.92
C PRO A 79 -13.52 -15.23 -4.90
N GLN A 80 -13.12 -14.12 -5.53
CA GLN A 80 -11.91 -14.02 -6.37
C GLN A 80 -11.03 -12.88 -5.86
N LEU A 81 -9.76 -13.16 -5.59
CA LEU A 81 -8.77 -12.19 -5.16
C LEU A 81 -7.83 -11.84 -6.31
N TYR A 82 -7.58 -10.54 -6.49
CA TYR A 82 -6.62 -10.00 -7.43
C TYR A 82 -5.57 -9.17 -6.71
N ALA A 83 -4.32 -9.28 -7.15
CA ALA A 83 -3.21 -8.45 -6.70
C ALA A 83 -2.53 -7.82 -7.92
N ASN A 84 -2.34 -6.51 -7.92
CA ASN A 84 -1.71 -5.74 -8.98
C ASN A 84 -2.25 -6.03 -10.40
N GLY A 85 -3.56 -6.27 -10.51
CA GLY A 85 -4.18 -6.54 -11.80
C GLY A 85 -4.30 -8.02 -12.16
N GLU A 86 -3.65 -8.91 -11.41
CA GLU A 86 -3.54 -10.35 -11.71
C GLU A 86 -4.37 -11.19 -10.76
N LEU A 87 -4.97 -12.27 -11.26
CA LEU A 87 -5.76 -13.19 -10.45
C LEU A 87 -4.82 -13.99 -9.53
N VAL A 88 -5.05 -13.90 -8.22
CA VAL A 88 -4.41 -14.75 -7.22
C VAL A 88 -5.15 -16.07 -7.11
N GLY A 89 -6.48 -16.02 -6.99
CA GLY A 89 -7.32 -17.21 -6.94
C GLY A 89 -8.57 -17.06 -6.07
N GLY A 90 -9.19 -18.20 -5.75
CA GLY A 90 -10.31 -18.32 -4.81
C GLY A 90 -9.86 -18.54 -3.36
N LEU A 91 -10.82 -18.80 -2.46
CA LEU A 91 -10.53 -18.99 -1.03
C LEU A 91 -9.48 -20.07 -0.76
N ASP A 92 -9.56 -21.23 -1.43
CA ASP A 92 -8.71 -22.38 -1.11
C ASP A 92 -7.25 -22.11 -1.48
N ILE A 93 -6.99 -21.54 -2.67
CA ILE A 93 -5.66 -21.09 -3.06
C ILE A 93 -5.11 -20.04 -2.08
N VAL A 94 -5.95 -19.08 -1.66
CA VAL A 94 -5.51 -18.04 -0.73
C VAL A 94 -5.20 -18.63 0.66
N LYS A 95 -5.90 -19.69 1.09
CA LYS A 95 -5.54 -20.44 2.31
C LYS A 95 -4.21 -21.15 2.17
N GLU A 96 -3.98 -21.84 1.05
CA GLU A 96 -2.70 -22.52 0.79
C GLU A 96 -1.53 -21.53 0.79
N LEU A 97 -1.69 -20.37 0.14
CA LEU A 97 -0.69 -19.29 0.15
C LEU A 97 -0.47 -18.71 1.56
N ALA A 98 -1.51 -18.68 2.39
CA ALA A 98 -1.38 -18.22 3.77
C ALA A 98 -0.60 -19.24 4.63
N GLU A 99 -0.87 -20.53 4.43
CA GLU A 99 -0.19 -21.63 5.12
C GLU A 99 1.28 -21.76 4.70
N SER A 100 1.60 -21.48 3.43
CA SER A 100 2.99 -21.44 2.94
C SER A 100 3.74 -20.15 3.32
N GLY A 101 3.04 -19.12 3.79
CA GLY A 101 3.60 -17.80 4.07
C GLY A 101 3.83 -16.93 2.82
N GLU A 102 3.46 -17.39 1.64
CA GLU A 102 3.65 -16.67 0.37
C GLU A 102 2.59 -15.57 0.13
N LEU A 103 1.42 -15.67 0.78
CA LEU A 103 0.33 -14.71 0.63
C LEU A 103 0.79 -13.26 0.87
N GLU A 104 1.68 -13.10 1.84
CA GLU A 104 2.27 -11.83 2.27
C GLU A 104 3.19 -11.18 1.23
N ASN A 105 3.77 -11.99 0.33
CA ASN A 105 4.61 -11.52 -0.77
C ASN A 105 3.76 -11.23 -2.01
N THR A 106 2.69 -12.00 -2.21
CA THR A 106 1.79 -11.86 -3.35
C THR A 106 0.87 -10.63 -3.21
N CYS A 107 0.41 -10.33 -2.00
CA CYS A 107 -0.53 -9.24 -1.76
C CYS A 107 0.12 -8.06 -1.01
N PRO A 108 -0.21 -6.81 -1.39
CA PRO A 108 0.32 -5.63 -0.72
C PRO A 108 -0.13 -5.57 0.75
N LYS A 109 0.84 -5.52 1.66
CA LYS A 109 0.59 -5.35 3.09
C LYS A 109 0.12 -3.95 3.41
N ALA A 110 -0.51 -3.82 4.58
CA ALA A 110 -0.75 -2.52 5.19
C ALA A 110 0.53 -1.69 5.22
N VAL A 111 0.52 -0.57 4.50
CA VAL A 111 1.59 0.43 4.60
C VAL A 111 1.48 1.06 5.99
N THR A 112 2.26 0.55 6.94
CA THR A 112 2.26 1.07 8.30
C THR A 112 2.81 2.50 8.32
N LEU A 113 2.49 3.27 9.36
CA LEU A 113 3.03 4.62 9.52
C LEU A 113 4.56 4.58 9.48
N GLU A 114 5.17 3.56 10.08
CA GLU A 114 6.61 3.32 10.08
C GLU A 114 7.14 3.11 8.66
N HIS A 115 6.43 2.36 7.81
CA HIS A 115 6.84 2.17 6.42
C HIS A 115 6.72 3.47 5.62
N ARG A 116 5.62 4.23 5.80
CA ARG A 116 5.46 5.57 5.19
C ARG A 116 6.56 6.53 5.63
N LEU A 117 6.90 6.52 6.92
CA LEU A 117 7.98 7.33 7.48
C LEU A 117 9.33 6.91 6.93
N LYS A 118 9.64 5.61 6.88
CA LYS A 118 10.89 5.09 6.28
C LYS A 118 11.03 5.50 4.82
N THR A 119 9.97 5.40 4.00
CA THR A 119 10.01 5.84 2.60
C THR A 119 10.27 7.33 2.49
N VAL A 120 9.68 8.16 3.36
CA VAL A 120 9.86 9.62 3.35
C VAL A 120 11.25 10.03 3.85
N ILE A 121 11.76 9.37 4.90
CA ILE A 121 13.09 9.60 5.47
C ILE A 121 14.17 9.20 4.44
N ASN A 122 14.03 8.04 3.80
CA ASN A 122 15.03 7.52 2.86
C ASN A 122 14.97 8.16 1.46
N LYS A 123 13.95 8.99 1.18
CA LYS A 123 13.83 9.69 -0.11
C LYS A 123 14.84 10.82 -0.27
N SER A 124 15.47 11.28 0.82
CA SER A 124 16.42 12.39 0.81
C SER A 124 17.59 12.05 1.74
N SER A 125 18.82 12.30 1.33
CA SER A 125 20.02 11.99 2.13
C SER A 125 20.08 12.74 3.46
N VAL A 126 19.42 13.89 3.58
CA VAL A 126 19.35 14.66 4.84
C VAL A 126 17.98 15.32 5.01
N MET A 127 17.32 15.05 6.14
CA MET A 127 16.09 15.72 6.55
C MET A 127 16.34 16.54 7.83
N LEU A 128 16.19 17.87 7.75
CA LEU A 128 16.40 18.77 8.88
C LEU A 128 15.08 19.10 9.60
N PHE A 129 15.01 18.80 10.90
CA PHE A 129 13.93 19.25 11.78
C PHE A 129 14.40 20.47 12.59
N MET A 130 13.86 21.66 12.29
CA MET A 130 14.28 22.90 12.94
C MET A 130 13.10 23.80 13.34
N LYS A 131 13.35 24.80 14.18
CA LYS A 131 12.35 25.80 14.59
C LYS A 131 12.34 26.95 13.57
N GLY A 132 11.44 26.86 12.60
CA GLY A 132 11.34 27.83 11.49
C GLY A 132 11.05 27.13 10.16
N ASN A 133 11.42 27.78 9.07
CA ASN A 133 11.44 27.22 7.70
C ASN A 133 12.75 27.63 6.99
N LYS A 134 12.96 27.13 5.76
CA LYS A 134 14.14 27.44 4.94
C LYS A 134 14.41 28.94 4.79
N GLU A 135 13.36 29.76 4.81
CA GLU A 135 13.41 31.21 4.61
C GLU A 135 13.53 31.99 5.92
N GLY A 136 13.43 31.33 7.08
CA GLY A 136 13.25 32.01 8.36
C GLY A 136 13.51 31.11 9.57
N ALA A 137 14.78 30.87 9.86
CA ALA A 137 15.23 30.25 11.12
C ALA A 137 14.99 31.18 12.32
N ARG A 138 14.36 30.65 13.38
CA ARG A 138 13.95 31.44 14.56
C ARG A 138 14.90 31.31 15.77
N CYS A 139 16.07 30.70 15.61
CA CYS A 139 17.12 30.71 16.64
C CYS A 139 18.53 30.61 16.00
N GLY A 140 19.56 31.02 16.74
CA GLY A 140 20.95 31.05 16.26
C GLY A 140 21.46 29.70 15.75
N PHE A 141 21.22 28.62 16.50
CA PHE A 141 21.57 27.25 16.09
C PHE A 141 20.91 26.84 14.77
N SER A 142 19.64 27.24 14.57
CA SER A 142 18.89 26.94 13.34
C SER A 142 19.44 27.68 12.11
N ARG A 143 20.04 28.86 12.26
CA ARG A 143 20.68 29.59 11.13
C ARG A 143 21.99 28.92 10.71
N GLN A 144 22.81 28.57 11.69
CA GLN A 144 24.12 27.98 11.43
C GLN A 144 24.01 26.60 10.73
N THR A 145 23.00 25.80 11.09
CA THR A 145 22.72 24.53 10.39
C THR A 145 22.18 24.74 8.95
N LEU A 146 21.45 25.83 8.68
CA LEU A 146 20.98 26.15 7.33
C LEU A 146 22.13 26.55 6.41
N GLU A 147 23.05 27.39 6.89
CA GLU A 147 24.23 27.83 6.15
C GLU A 147 25.08 26.62 5.74
N LEU A 148 25.39 25.73 6.69
CA LEU A 148 26.14 24.51 6.42
C LEU A 148 25.46 23.59 5.40
N LEU A 149 24.15 23.38 5.50
CA LEU A 149 23.43 22.50 4.56
C LEU A 149 23.33 23.10 3.16
N ASN A 150 23.25 24.43 3.03
CA ASN A 150 23.29 25.11 1.73
C ASN A 150 24.68 25.04 1.09
N ASP A 151 25.75 25.10 1.89
CA ASP A 151 27.13 25.04 1.40
C ASP A 151 27.55 23.63 0.94
N THR A 152 26.90 22.57 1.45
CA THR A 152 27.20 21.17 1.04
C THR A 152 26.72 20.78 -0.36
N GLY A 153 25.94 21.61 -1.05
CA GLY A 153 25.43 21.34 -2.41
C GLY A 153 24.39 20.20 -2.51
N ASN A 154 23.97 19.62 -1.39
CA ASN A 154 23.04 18.50 -1.33
C ASN A 154 21.57 18.96 -1.26
N ALA A 155 20.65 18.18 -1.82
CA ALA A 155 19.22 18.44 -1.72
C ALA A 155 18.68 18.03 -0.32
N TRP A 156 18.25 19.01 0.48
CA TRP A 156 17.68 18.80 1.81
C TRP A 156 16.29 19.45 1.95
N TRP A 157 15.45 18.97 2.88
CA TRP A 157 14.09 19.47 3.13
C TRP A 157 13.87 19.87 4.60
N CYS A 158 13.02 20.88 4.83
CA CYS A 158 12.69 21.40 6.16
C CYS A 158 11.20 21.24 6.45
N SER A 159 10.85 20.58 7.55
CA SER A 159 9.45 20.42 8.00
C SER A 159 9.12 21.36 9.16
N LYS A 160 8.01 22.12 9.08
CA LYS A 160 7.50 22.96 10.17
C LYS A 160 6.89 22.05 11.26
N LYS A 161 7.48 22.04 12.46
CA LYS A 161 6.98 21.21 13.59
C LYS A 161 5.53 21.57 13.96
N GLY A 162 4.60 20.68 13.65
CA GLY A 162 3.69 20.16 14.67
C GLY A 162 4.50 19.32 15.66
N ARG A 163 4.16 19.38 16.95
CA ARG A 163 4.91 18.85 18.11
C ARG A 163 5.22 17.33 17.99
N ALA A 164 6.27 16.95 17.26
CA ALA A 164 6.81 15.59 17.23
C ALA A 164 8.01 15.48 18.19
N ARG A 165 7.90 14.57 19.16
CA ARG A 165 9.00 14.09 20.01
C ARG A 165 9.95 13.30 19.11
N VAL A 166 11.19 13.77 19.03
CA VAL A 166 12.30 13.01 18.44
C VAL A 166 12.60 11.91 19.45
N THR A 167 12.32 10.66 19.10
CA THR A 167 12.69 9.50 19.90
C THR A 167 14.20 9.28 19.80
N ASP A 168 14.79 8.79 20.90
CA ASP A 168 16.24 8.77 21.14
C ASP A 168 17.06 7.96 20.11
N GLU A 169 16.41 7.17 19.25
CA GLU A 169 17.06 6.43 18.16
C GLU A 169 17.62 7.35 17.05
N ILE A 170 17.05 8.54 16.85
CA ILE A 170 17.53 9.50 15.82
C ILE A 170 18.80 10.23 16.28
N ARG A 171 19.08 10.30 17.59
CA ARG A 171 20.30 10.93 18.11
C ARG A 171 21.55 10.15 17.76
N ALA A 172 21.47 8.82 17.66
CA ALA A 172 22.63 7.97 17.44
C ALA A 172 23.26 8.22 16.06
N THR A 173 22.46 8.30 14.99
CA THR A 173 23.00 8.38 13.63
C THR A 173 23.62 9.73 13.27
N ILE A 174 23.15 10.83 13.87
CA ILE A 174 23.70 12.18 13.62
C ILE A 174 25.00 12.41 14.40
N ILE A 175 25.13 11.84 15.60
CA ILE A 175 26.33 12.02 16.44
C ILE A 175 27.49 11.14 15.92
N ASP A 176 27.21 9.93 15.46
CA ASP A 176 28.27 8.99 15.04
C ASP A 176 29.05 9.48 13.80
N HIS A 177 28.40 10.20 12.89
CA HIS A 177 29.08 10.76 11.71
C HIS A 177 29.95 11.96 12.05
N VAL A 178 29.56 12.78 13.03
CA VAL A 178 30.31 13.98 13.45
C VAL A 178 31.49 13.62 14.38
N ILE A 179 31.38 12.54 15.16
CA ILE A 179 32.46 12.07 16.04
C ILE A 179 33.51 11.27 15.26
N ASN A 180 33.12 10.42 14.31
CA ASN A 180 34.06 9.52 13.61
C ASN A 180 34.72 10.13 12.36
N HIS A 181 34.19 11.22 11.81
CA HIS A 181 34.74 11.88 10.63
C HIS A 181 34.97 13.37 10.88
N GLY A 182 35.56 13.71 12.03
CA GLY A 182 35.79 15.08 12.49
C GLY A 182 36.16 16.09 11.39
N LEU A 183 35.63 17.30 11.55
CA LEU A 183 35.76 18.49 10.68
C LEU A 183 37.03 18.56 9.81
#